data_AF-A0A813K7J7-F1
#
_entry.id   AF-A0A813K7J7-F1
#
_cell.length_a   1.000
_cell.length_b   1.000
_cell.length_c   1.000
_cell.angle_alpha   90.00
_cell.angle_beta   90.00
_cell.angle_gamma   90.00
#
_symmetry.space_group_name_H-M   'P 1'
#
loop_
_entity.id
_entity.type
_entity.pdbx_description
1 polymer ?
#
loop_
_entity_poly.entity_id
_entity_poly.type
_entity_poly.pdbx_seq_one_letter_code
_entity_poly.pdbx_strand_id
1 'polypeptide(L)'
;LGCGCGLVTLSLARWGCREVTGADDSPVALALAAASCAEAKVSCEKVRWRRLDWRDLDACARLREELGPWDAVVSADCVLAAPPSGPMWRAAGAGACPPEPLLEATKVLARGGAE
;
A
#
# COMPACT_ATOMS: atom_id res chain seq x y z
N LEU A 1 0.30 0.39 -0.69
CA LEU A 1 1.40 -0.56 -0.97
C LEU A 1 1.70 -1.34 0.29
N GLY A 2 2.00 -2.64 0.18
CA GLY A 2 2.20 -3.53 1.33
C GLY A 2 0.99 -3.55 2.25
N CYS A 3 -0.20 -3.87 1.73
CA CYS A 3 -1.43 -3.66 2.48
C CYS A 3 -1.58 -4.55 3.73
N GLY A 4 -0.79 -5.63 3.85
CA GLY A 4 -0.87 -6.52 5.01
C GLY A 4 -2.30 -7.04 5.20
N CYS A 5 -2.85 -6.90 6.41
CA CYS A 5 -4.24 -7.25 6.73
C CYS A 5 -5.30 -6.27 6.20
N GLY A 6 -4.90 -5.22 5.46
CA GLY A 6 -5.81 -4.27 4.84
C GLY A 6 -6.30 -3.14 5.75
N LEU A 7 -5.77 -2.98 6.97
CA LEU A 7 -6.25 -1.98 7.93
C LEU A 7 -6.35 -0.56 7.33
N VAL A 8 -5.28 -0.08 6.69
CA VAL A 8 -5.26 1.27 6.10
C VAL A 8 -6.21 1.35 4.89
N THR A 9 -6.17 0.34 4.01
CA THR A 9 -7.05 0.25 2.83
C THR A 9 -8.53 0.33 3.22
N LEU A 10 -8.95 -0.47 4.20
CA LEU A 10 -10.33 -0.51 4.68
C LEU A 10 -10.71 0.77 5.40
N SER A 11 -9.77 1.38 6.14
CA SER A 11 -10.00 2.67 6.81
C SER A 11 -10.27 3.78 5.80
N LEU A 12 -9.50 3.84 4.71
CA LEU A 12 -9.72 4.81 3.61
C LEU A 12 -11.07 4.58 2.91
N ALA A 13 -11.42 3.33 2.64
CA ALA A 13 -12.72 3.00 2.05
C ALA A 13 -13.89 3.42 2.95
N ARG A 14 -13.75 3.29 4.28
CA ARG A 14 -14.73 3.78 5.27
C ARG A 14 -14.76 5.29 5.40
N TRP A 15 -13.62 5.96 5.23
CA TRP A 15 -13.53 7.42 5.26
C TRP A 15 -14.33 8.06 4.11
N GLY A 16 -14.54 7.33 3.02
CA GLY A 16 -15.33 7.78 1.88
C GLY A 16 -14.54 7.88 0.58
N CYS A 17 -13.32 7.34 0.53
CA CYS A 17 -12.64 7.11 -0.75
C CYS A 17 -13.54 6.26 -1.65
N ARG A 18 -13.72 6.71 -2.90
CA ARG A 18 -14.65 6.08 -3.85
C ARG A 18 -14.17 4.70 -4.28
N GLU A 19 -12.89 4.61 -4.60
CA GLU A 19 -12.19 3.38 -4.96
C GLU A 19 -10.86 3.31 -4.19
N VAL A 20 -10.52 2.14 -3.68
CA VAL A 20 -9.25 1.91 -2.97
C VAL A 20 -8.63 0.61 -3.44
N THR A 21 -7.37 0.64 -3.82
CA THR A 21 -6.60 -0.56 -4.20
C THR A 21 -5.64 -0.94 -3.07
N GLY A 22 -5.85 -2.11 -2.46
CA GLY A 22 -4.88 -2.74 -1.58
C GLY A 22 -3.94 -3.63 -2.37
N ALA A 23 -2.63 -3.41 -2.27
CA ALA A 23 -1.64 -4.16 -3.01
C ALA A 23 -0.55 -4.74 -2.08
N ASP A 24 -0.23 -6.03 -2.26
CA ASP A 24 0.77 -6.78 -1.51
C ASP A 24 1.32 -7.93 -2.38
N ASP A 25 2.57 -8.36 -2.20
CA ASP A 25 3.09 -9.55 -2.91
C ASP A 25 2.66 -10.85 -2.21
N SER A 26 2.38 -10.79 -0.91
CA SER A 26 2.02 -11.96 -0.12
C SER A 26 0.57 -12.39 -0.38
N PRO A 27 0.33 -13.60 -0.94
CA PRO A 27 -1.04 -14.10 -1.13
C PRO A 27 -1.77 -14.30 0.20
N VAL A 28 -1.04 -14.59 1.29
CA VAL A 28 -1.62 -14.74 2.64
C VAL A 28 -2.11 -13.39 3.15
N ALA A 29 -1.35 -12.31 2.93
CA ALA A 29 -1.77 -10.97 3.31
C ALA A 29 -3.04 -10.56 2.56
N LEU A 30 -3.10 -10.80 1.24
CA LEU A 30 -4.29 -10.50 0.43
C LEU A 30 -5.51 -11.30 0.86
N ALA A 31 -5.35 -12.59 1.18
CA ALA A 31 -6.44 -13.42 1.71
C ALA A 31 -6.96 -12.88 3.05
N LEU A 32 -6.05 -12.48 3.96
CA LEU A 32 -6.41 -11.88 5.23
C LEU A 32 -7.09 -10.52 5.07
N ALA A 33 -6.64 -9.70 4.13
CA ALA A 33 -7.25 -8.41 3.83
C ALA A 33 -8.66 -8.56 3.27
N ALA A 34 -8.88 -9.54 2.38
CA ALA A 34 -10.20 -9.87 1.87
C ALA A 34 -11.15 -10.35 3.00
N ALA A 35 -10.67 -11.21 3.90
CA ALA A 35 -11.45 -11.63 5.08
C ALA A 35 -11.78 -10.44 6.01
N SER A 36 -10.81 -9.55 6.24
CA SER A 36 -10.99 -8.35 7.06
C SER A 36 -12.00 -7.38 6.45
N CYS A 37 -12.11 -7.33 5.12
CA CYS A 37 -13.10 -6.51 4.42
C CYS A 37 -14.54 -6.92 4.76
N ALA A 38 -14.79 -8.24 4.82
CA ALA A 38 -16.10 -8.80 5.16
C ALA A 38 -16.50 -8.41 6.60
N GLU A 39 -15.57 -8.57 7.55
CA GLU A 39 -15.78 -8.21 8.96
C GLU A 39 -15.97 -6.69 9.16
N ALA A 40 -15.23 -5.87 8.41
CA ALA A 40 -15.31 -4.42 8.49
C ALA A 40 -16.59 -3.83 7.90
N LYS A 41 -17.45 -4.65 7.27
CA LYS A 41 -18.68 -4.26 6.56
C LYS A 41 -18.42 -3.17 5.51
N VAL A 42 -17.25 -3.22 4.88
CA VAL A 42 -16.90 -2.36 3.75
C VAL A 42 -17.37 -3.04 2.48
N SER A 43 -18.04 -2.31 1.59
CA SER A 43 -18.45 -2.87 0.30
C SER A 43 -17.21 -3.33 -0.47
N CYS A 44 -17.17 -4.61 -0.81
CA CYS A 44 -16.10 -5.19 -1.63
C CYS A 44 -16.04 -4.55 -3.03
N GLU A 45 -17.09 -3.89 -3.49
CA GLU A 45 -17.09 -3.17 -4.78
C GLU A 45 -16.18 -1.93 -4.74
N LYS A 46 -15.93 -1.37 -3.54
CA LYS A 46 -15.04 -0.21 -3.35
C LYS A 46 -13.57 -0.58 -3.23
N VAL A 47 -13.27 -1.85 -2.93
CA VAL A 47 -11.92 -2.29 -2.56
C VAL A 47 -11.42 -3.35 -3.52
N ARG A 48 -10.33 -3.05 -4.23
CA ARG A 48 -9.67 -4.00 -5.13
C ARG A 48 -8.40 -4.52 -4.48
N TRP A 49 -8.26 -5.83 -4.41
CA TRP A 49 -7.04 -6.49 -3.92
C TRP A 49 -6.19 -6.91 -5.11
N ARG A 50 -4.92 -6.52 -5.11
CA ARG A 50 -3.99 -6.82 -6.21
C ARG A 50 -2.68 -7.37 -5.69
N ARG A 51 -2.22 -8.44 -6.32
CA ARG A 51 -0.86 -8.89 -6.10
C ARG A 51 0.10 -7.93 -6.77
N LEU A 52 1.08 -7.44 -6.03
CA LEU A 52 2.11 -6.54 -6.55
C LEU A 52 3.40 -6.72 -5.75
N ASP A 53 4.46 -7.15 -6.43
CA ASP A 53 5.82 -6.89 -5.96
C ASP A 53 6.18 -5.45 -6.36
N TRP A 54 6.22 -4.55 -5.38
CA TRP A 54 6.54 -3.14 -5.62
C TRP A 54 7.99 -2.92 -6.08
N ARG A 55 8.85 -3.94 -6.05
CA ARG A 55 10.19 -3.87 -6.64
C ARG A 55 10.16 -4.07 -8.17
N ASP A 56 9.08 -4.62 -8.71
CA ASP A 56 8.84 -4.73 -10.15
C ASP A 56 8.15 -3.44 -10.64
N LEU A 57 8.97 -2.51 -11.16
CA LEU A 57 8.49 -1.22 -11.65
C LEU A 57 7.60 -1.35 -12.90
N ASP A 58 7.80 -2.39 -13.71
CA ASP A 58 6.94 -2.63 -14.88
C ASP A 58 5.56 -3.14 -14.42
N ALA A 59 5.50 -3.98 -13.38
CA ALA A 59 4.23 -4.35 -12.76
C ALA A 59 3.54 -3.14 -12.13
N CYS A 60 4.29 -2.22 -11.52
CA CYS A 60 3.73 -0.97 -11.00
C CYS A 60 3.14 -0.10 -12.12
N ALA A 61 3.84 0.01 -13.26
CA ALA A 61 3.38 0.75 -14.43
C ALA A 61 2.10 0.14 -15.02
N ARG A 62 2.07 -1.19 -15.21
CA ARG A 62 0.87 -1.90 -15.70
C ARG A 62 -0.31 -1.72 -14.76
N LEU A 63 -0.09 -1.84 -13.44
CA LEU A 63 -1.15 -1.64 -12.45
C LEU A 63 -1.75 -0.22 -12.54
N ARG A 64 -0.91 0.79 -12.77
CA ARG A 64 -1.35 2.18 -12.97
C ARG A 64 -2.19 2.33 -14.22
N GLU A 65 -1.79 1.71 -15.33
CA GLU A 65 -2.56 1.75 -16.57
C GLU A 65 -3.93 1.06 -16.41
N GLU A 66 -4.00 -0.01 -15.63
CA GLU A 66 -5.24 -0.77 -15.43
C GLU A 66 -6.24 -0.11 -14.45
N LEU A 67 -5.74 0.51 -13.38
CA LEU A 67 -6.55 0.92 -12.22
C LEU A 67 -6.31 2.35 -11.75
N GLY A 68 -5.30 3.02 -12.29
CA GLY A 68 -4.98 4.40 -11.98
C GLY A 68 -5.57 5.38 -13.01
N PRO A 69 -5.17 6.66 -12.96
CA PRO A 69 -4.28 7.24 -11.95
C PRO A 69 -4.97 7.30 -10.56
N TRP A 70 -4.17 7.31 -9.49
CA TRP A 70 -4.67 7.49 -8.13
C TRP A 70 -4.38 8.91 -7.62
N ASP A 71 -5.32 9.48 -6.87
CA ASP A 71 -5.12 10.77 -6.20
C ASP A 71 -4.05 10.70 -5.11
N ALA A 72 -3.85 9.53 -4.51
CA ALA A 72 -2.88 9.29 -3.46
C ALA A 72 -2.36 7.85 -3.49
N VAL A 73 -1.07 7.69 -3.22
CA VAL A 73 -0.42 6.39 -3.00
C VAL A 73 0.04 6.35 -1.54
N VAL A 74 -0.43 5.35 -0.80
CA VAL A 74 -0.18 5.22 0.64
C VAL A 74 0.62 3.96 0.94
N SER A 75 1.64 4.09 1.79
CA SER A 75 2.42 3.00 2.37
C SER A 75 2.57 3.24 3.87
N ALA A 76 2.26 2.24 4.70
CA ALA A 76 2.38 2.30 6.15
C ALA A 76 3.38 1.23 6.63
N ASP A 77 4.25 1.58 7.57
CA ASP A 77 5.27 0.70 8.17
C ASP A 77 6.16 -0.07 7.18
N CYS A 78 6.29 0.42 5.95
CA CYS A 78 7.16 -0.18 4.93
C CYS A 78 8.66 0.15 5.14
N VAL A 79 8.97 0.87 6.21
CA VAL A 79 10.34 1.14 6.66
C VAL A 79 10.60 0.24 7.87
N LEU A 80 11.05 -0.97 7.60
CA LEU A 80 11.42 -1.92 8.65
C LEU A 80 12.80 -1.56 9.19
N ALA A 81 12.88 -0.70 10.20
CA ALA A 81 14.03 -0.71 11.07
C ALA A 81 13.99 -2.02 11.86
N ALA A 82 14.98 -2.90 11.72
CA ALA A 82 15.13 -4.04 12.61
C ALA A 82 15.04 -3.54 14.06
N PRO A 83 14.19 -4.10 14.93
CA PRO A 83 13.93 -3.47 16.21
C PRO A 83 15.16 -3.61 17.10
N PRO A 84 15.62 -2.53 17.73
CA PRO A 84 15.99 -2.61 19.12
C PRO A 84 14.81 -2.15 19.97
N SER A 85 14.44 -2.97 20.95
CA SER A 85 13.48 -2.60 21.98
C SER A 85 13.96 -1.38 22.76
N GLY A 86 13.12 -0.35 22.91
CA GLY A 86 13.32 0.75 23.86
C GLY A 86 13.50 2.17 23.29
N PRO A 87 14.01 3.12 24.09
CA PRO A 87 14.03 4.57 23.79
C PRO A 87 14.84 4.98 22.54
N MET A 88 15.57 4.07 21.91
CA MET A 88 16.26 4.28 20.64
C MET A 88 15.32 4.52 19.44
N TRP A 89 14.02 4.23 19.57
CA TRP A 89 13.04 4.42 18.48
C TRP A 89 12.95 5.88 17.99
N ARG A 90 13.07 6.87 18.89
CA ARG A 90 13.02 8.29 18.46
C ARG A 90 14.19 8.69 17.58
N ALA A 91 15.39 8.18 17.86
CA ALA A 91 16.59 8.50 17.10
C ALA A 91 16.66 7.70 15.78
N ALA A 92 16.34 6.41 15.83
CA ALA A 92 16.31 5.55 14.64
C ALA A 92 15.18 5.93 13.67
N GLY A 93 13.99 6.27 14.19
CA GLY A 93 12.87 6.71 13.39
C GLY A 93 13.08 8.07 12.72
N ALA A 94 13.84 8.97 13.33
CA ALA A 94 14.10 10.31 12.77
C ALA A 94 14.96 10.28 11.49
N GLY A 95 15.78 9.23 11.31
CA GLY A 95 16.57 9.00 10.08
C GLY A 95 16.03 7.89 9.19
N ALA A 96 14.87 7.30 9.53
CA ALA A 96 14.30 6.19 8.80
C ALA A 96 13.72 6.69 7.47
N CYS A 97 14.39 6.39 6.37
CA CYS A 97 13.91 6.66 5.02
C CYS A 97 13.24 5.41 4.44
N PRO A 98 12.15 5.56 3.66
CA PRO A 98 11.64 4.45 2.88
C PRO A 98 12.72 3.87 1.97
N PRO A 99 12.73 2.53 1.76
CA PRO A 99 13.69 1.93 0.86
C PRO A 99 13.50 2.50 -0.54
N GLU A 100 14.61 2.77 -1.24
CA GLU A 100 14.61 3.42 -2.56
C GLU A 100 13.63 2.79 -3.56
N PRO A 101 13.52 1.45 -3.69
CA PRO A 101 12.58 0.87 -4.65
C PRO A 101 11.11 1.15 -4.30
N LEU A 102 10.76 1.35 -3.02
CA LEU A 102 9.42 1.76 -2.63
C LEU A 102 9.12 3.21 -3.02
N LEU A 103 10.13 4.09 -2.92
CA LEU A 103 10.01 5.48 -3.40
C LEU A 103 9.81 5.51 -4.92
N GLU A 104 10.59 4.74 -5.68
CA GLU A 104 10.46 4.64 -7.14
C GLU A 104 9.11 4.06 -7.56
N ALA A 105 8.65 2.98 -6.91
CA ALA A 105 7.32 2.43 -7.16
C ALA A 105 6.22 3.46 -6.90
N THR A 106 6.33 4.21 -5.80
CA THR A 106 5.39 5.29 -5.46
C THR A 106 5.38 6.38 -6.54
N LYS A 107 6.55 6.79 -7.04
CA LYS A 107 6.65 7.75 -8.16
C LYS A 107 6.00 7.20 -9.42
N VAL A 108 6.27 5.94 -9.79
CA VAL A 108 5.66 5.31 -10.98
C VAL A 108 4.14 5.32 -10.87
N LEU A 109 3.60 4.90 -9.72
CA LEU A 109 2.15 4.84 -9.47
C LEU A 109 1.50 6.23 -9.39
N ALA A 110 2.19 7.22 -8.85
CA ALA A 110 1.67 8.58 -8.65
C ALA A 110 1.83 9.49 -9.89
N ARG A 111 2.76 9.22 -10.80
CA ARG A 111 2.95 10.02 -12.03
C ARG A 111 1.71 9.91 -12.91
N GLY A 112 0.85 10.93 -12.87
CA GLY A 112 -0.19 11.14 -13.87
C GLY A 112 0.45 11.37 -15.24
N GLY A 113 -0.08 10.73 -16.29
CA GLY A 113 0.35 11.00 -17.66
C GLY A 113 0.05 12.45 -18.02
N ALA A 114 1.09 13.28 -18.07
CA ALA A 114 1.12 14.55 -18.78
C ALA A 114 2.60 14.92 -19.03
N GLU A 115 3.22 14.24 -20.00
CA GLU A 115 4.02 14.87 -21.06
C GLU A 115 3.71 14.15 -22.37
#